data_AF-A0A7R9KBU1-F1
#
_entry.id   AF-A0A7R9KBU1-F1
#
_cell.length_a   1.000
_cell.length_b   1.000
_cell.length_c   1.000
_cell.angle_alpha   90.00
_cell.angle_beta   90.00
_cell.angle_gamma   90.00
#
_symmetry.space_group_name_H-M   'P 1'
#
loop_
_entity.id
_entity.type
_entity.pdbx_description
1 polymer ?
#
loop_
_entity_poly.entity_id
_entity_poly.type
_entity_poly.pdbx_seq_one_letter_code
_entity_poly.pdbx_strand_id
1 'polypeptide(L)' 'MEQAHRSGRQSIVDLLEVNPNIGDKRDVHLTIQAAEHLLQAVFGCQRRGNYPIDELANYNKLDKETN' A
#
# COMPACT_ATOMS: atom_id res chain seq x y z
N MET A 1 -4.55 0.14 6.56
CA MET A 1 -3.89 1.17 5.71
C MET A 1 -4.58 1.39 4.38
N GLU A 2 -5.01 0.34 3.66
CA GLU A 2 -5.73 0.52 2.38
C GLU A 2 -6.96 1.47 2.47
N GLN A 3 -7.73 1.45 3.56
CA GLN A 3 -8.85 2.37 3.76
C GLN A 3 -8.40 3.83 3.97
N ALA A 4 -7.28 4.05 4.65
CA ALA A 4 -6.70 5.37 4.84
C ALA A 4 -6.25 5.95 3.48
N HIS A 5 -5.56 5.14 2.67
CA HIS A 5 -5.22 5.50 1.30
C HIS A 5 -6.47 5.84 0.47
N ARG A 6 -7.50 4.98 0.47
CA ARG A 6 -8.76 5.18 -0.27
C ARG A 6 -9.51 6.45 0.13
N SER A 7 -9.33 6.94 1.35
CA SER A 7 -9.98 8.17 1.80
C SER A 7 -9.50 9.42 1.07
N GLY A 8 -8.30 9.37 0.47
CA GLY A 8 -7.65 10.52 -0.17
C GLY A 8 -7.30 11.67 0.77
N ARG A 9 -7.39 11.47 2.09
CA ARG A 9 -7.22 12.51 3.12
C ARG A 9 -5.95 12.38 3.95
N GLN A 10 -5.22 11.28 3.77
CA GLN A 10 -3.99 11.03 4.48
C GLN A 10 -2.88 11.94 3.94
N SER A 11 -2.35 12.81 4.81
CA SER A 11 -1.24 13.71 4.49
C SER A 11 0.11 13.17 4.98
N ILE A 12 0.15 12.56 6.16
CA ILE A 12 1.36 12.10 6.86
C ILE A 12 1.09 10.75 7.51
N VAL A 13 2.12 9.90 7.59
CA VAL A 13 2.09 8.63 8.31
C VAL A 13 3.41 8.46 9.05
N ASP A 14 3.31 8.19 10.35
CA ASP A 14 4.42 7.79 11.20
C ASP A 14 4.31 6.30 11.53
N LEU A 15 5.42 5.57 11.40
CA LEU A 15 5.55 4.19 11.83
C LEU A 15 6.63 4.12 12.91
N LEU A 16 6.20 3.86 14.14
CA LEU A 16 7.06 3.94 15.34
C LEU A 16 7.23 2.57 15.98
N GLU A 17 8.17 2.48 16.93
CA GLU A 17 8.41 1.31 17.80
C GLU A 17 8.84 0.01 17.08
N VAL A 18 9.46 0.12 15.91
CA VAL A 18 10.18 -1.01 15.29
C VAL A 18 11.57 -1.08 15.90
N ASN A 19 11.84 -2.11 16.71
CA ASN A 19 13.14 -2.32 17.34
C ASN A 19 13.75 -3.68 16.92
N PRO A 20 14.72 -3.70 15.99
CA PRO A 20 15.37 -4.93 15.53
C PRO A 20 16.24 -5.65 16.58
N ASN A 21 16.45 -5.05 17.76
CA ASN A 21 17.24 -5.64 18.84
C ASN A 21 16.40 -6.46 19.83
N ILE A 22 15.08 -6.56 19.62
CA ILE A 22 14.16 -7.32 20.47
C ILE A 22 13.60 -8.51 19.66
N GLY A 23 13.66 -9.71 20.25
CA GLY A 23 13.17 -10.95 19.64
C GLY A 23 14.26 -11.76 18.94
N ASP A 24 13.87 -12.92 18.41
CA ASP A 24 14.78 -13.75 17.61
C ASP A 24 14.82 -13.30 16.13
N LYS A 25 15.65 -13.96 15.31
CA LYS A 25 15.77 -13.61 13.88
C LYS A 25 14.44 -13.67 13.12
N ARG A 26 13.56 -14.61 13.49
CA ARG A 26 12.26 -14.77 12.86
C ARG A 26 11.33 -13.65 13.29
N ASP A 27 11.31 -13.30 14.57
CA ASP A 27 10.50 -12.21 15.11
C ASP A 27 10.89 -10.89 14.43
N VAL A 28 12.19 -10.57 14.40
CA VAL A 28 12.72 -9.35 13.75
C VAL A 28 12.31 -9.30 12.28
N HIS A 29 12.46 -10.40 11.55
CA HIS A 29 12.06 -10.47 10.15
C HIS A 29 10.57 -10.23 9.96
N LEU A 30 9.72 -10.88 10.77
CA LEU A 30 8.27 -10.72 10.70
C LEU A 30 7.84 -9.29 11.02
N THR A 31 8.45 -8.65 12.03
CA THR A 31 8.15 -7.27 12.40
C THR A 31 8.52 -6.30 11.28
N ILE A 32 9.70 -6.46 10.67
CA ILE A 32 10.14 -5.63 9.54
C ILE A 32 9.22 -5.82 8.33
N GLN A 33 8.87 -7.07 7.99
CA GLN A 33 7.96 -7.34 6.87
C GLN A 33 6.55 -6.79 7.12
N ALA A 34 6.05 -6.85 8.36
CA ALA A 34 4.78 -6.25 8.71
C ALA A 34 4.81 -4.72 8.56
N ALA A 35 5.89 -4.08 9.03
CA ALA A 35 6.14 -2.66 8.86
C ALA A 35 6.13 -2.23 7.39
N GLU A 36 6.86 -2.96 6.53
CA GLU A 36 6.90 -2.71 5.08
C GLU A 36 5.51 -2.82 4.44
N HIS A 37 4.76 -3.89 4.73
CA HIS A 37 3.41 -4.06 4.18
C HIS A 37 2.42 -2.97 4.63
N LEU A 38 2.54 -2.48 5.88
CA LEU A 38 1.71 -1.37 6.36
C LEU A 38 2.00 -0.09 5.57
N LEU A 39 3.28 0.23 5.34
CA LEU A 39 3.68 1.38 4.54
C LEU A 39 3.24 1.23 3.08
N GLN A 40 3.48 0.08 2.44
CA GLN A 40 3.01 -0.16 1.08
C GLN A 40 1.50 0.05 0.93
N ALA A 41 0.72 -0.52 1.85
CA ALA A 41 -0.75 -0.41 1.81
C ALA A 41 -1.24 1.02 2.08
N VAL A 42 -0.46 1.84 2.79
CA VAL A 42 -0.81 3.23 3.06
C VAL A 42 -0.53 4.15 1.87
N PHE A 43 0.36 3.73 0.98
CA PHE A 43 0.67 4.42 -0.28
C PHE A 43 -0.01 3.79 -1.50
N GLY A 44 -0.99 2.91 -1.29
CA GLY A 44 -1.87 2.43 -2.37
C GLY A 44 -1.51 1.07 -2.95
N CYS A 45 -0.58 0.32 -2.35
CA CYS A 45 -0.48 -1.10 -2.64
C CYS A 45 -1.75 -1.84 -2.17
N GLN A 46 -2.43 -2.53 -3.08
CA GLN A 46 -3.64 -3.28 -2.77
C GLN A 46 -3.37 -4.77 -2.80
N ARG A 47 -3.99 -5.51 -1.87
CA ARG A 47 -3.91 -6.99 -1.87
C ARG A 47 -4.49 -7.66 -3.12
N ARG A 48 -5.39 -6.97 -3.84
CA ARG A 48 -5.97 -7.44 -5.10
C ARG A 48 -5.05 -7.21 -6.30
N GLY A 49 -3.88 -6.60 -6.09
CA GLY A 49 -3.02 -6.09 -7.15
C GLY A 49 -3.39 -4.67 -7.55
N ASN A 50 -2.47 -4.02 -8.27
CA ASN A 50 -2.66 -2.71 -8.85
C ASN A 50 -2.75 -2.86 -10.37
N TYR A 51 -3.70 -2.17 -10.99
CA TYR A 51 -3.75 -2.13 -12.45
C TYR A 51 -2.57 -1.34 -13.00
N PRO A 52 -1.95 -1.78 -14.12
CA PRO A 52 -0.95 -0.99 -14.81
C PRO A 52 -1.54 0.36 -15.23
N ILE A 53 -0.81 1.43 -14.93
CA ILE A 53 -1.25 2.81 -15.17
C ILE A 53 -1.52 3.06 -16.66
N ASP A 54 -0.71 2.45 -17.52
CA ASP A 54 -0.82 2.55 -18.99
C ASP A 54 -2.09 1.86 -19.52
N GLU A 55 -2.54 0.78 -18.87
CA GLU A 55 -3.76 0.06 -19.26
C GLU A 55 -5.02 0.75 -18.72
N LEU A 56 -4.94 1.36 -17.54
CA LEU A 56 -6.06 2.08 -16.93
C LEU A 56 -6.46 3.34 -17.71
N ALA A 57 -5.47 4.03 -18.32
CA ALA A 57 -5.71 5.17 -19.18
C ALA A 57 -6.49 4.77 -20.45
N ASN A 58 -6.20 3.60 -21.01
CA ASN A 58 -6.89 3.05 -22.18
C ASN A 58 -8.31 2.57 -21.84
N TYR A 59 -8.50 1.91 -20.69
CA TYR A 59 -9.82 1.48 -20.21
C TYR A 59 -10.78 2.66 -20.04
N ASN A 60 -10.33 3.74 -19.39
CA ASN A 60 -11.14 4.94 -19.17
C ASN A 60 -11.43 5.75 -20.46
N LYS A 61 -10.65 5.53 -21.53
CA LYS A 61 -10.88 6.12 -22.85
C LYS A 61 -12.01 5.40 -23.58
N LEU A 62 -11.98 4.06 -23.57
CA LEU A 62 -13.03 3.20 -24.13
C LEU A 62 -14.39 3.47 -23.50
N ASP A 63 -14.45 3.60 -22.17
CA ASP A 63 -15.71 3.82 -21.45
C ASP A 63 -16.36 5.19 -21.77
N LYS A 64 -15.54 6.18 -22.17
CA LYS A 64 -16.00 7.52 -22.59
C LYS A 64 -16.38 7.61 -24.07
N GLU A 65 -15.92 6.69 -24.91
CA GLU A 65 -16.27 6.63 -26.34
C GLU A 65 -17.53 5.80 -26.60
N THR A 66 -17.99 5.03 -25.61
CA THR A 66 -19.13 4.12 -25.73
C THR A 66 -20.43 4.68 -25.11
N ASN A 67 -20.43 5.94 -24.66
CA ASN A 67 -21.55 6.62 -23.99
C ASN A 67 -21.72 8.03 -24.56
#